data_AF-A0A3N5YVB2-F1
#
_entry.id   AF-A0A3N5YVB2-F1
#
_cell.length_a   1.000
_cell.length_b   1.000
_cell.length_c   1.000
_cell.angle_alpha   90.00
_cell.angle_beta   90.00
_cell.angle_gamma   90.00
#
_symmetry.space_group_name_H-M   'P 1'
#
loop_
_entity.id
_entity.type
_entity.pdbx_description
1 polymer ?
#
loop_
_entity_poly.entity_id
_entity_poly.type
_entity_poly.pdbx_seq_one_letter_code
_entity_poly.pdbx_strand_id
1 'polypeptide(L)'
;VPAAVLLGVPMYSNAAGIIPIVQALMEKGAALGTALAFMMAVVGLSLPEVIILRKVLKWQLIGVFVGVVATGIIIIGYLFNAFL
;
A
#
# COMPACT_ATOMS: atom_id res chain seq x y z
N VAL A 1 -6.98 -3.18 -7.59
CA VAL A 1 -6.13 -3.36 -6.38
C VAL A 1 -4.63 -3.24 -6.67
N PRO A 2 -4.00 -3.97 -7.62
CA PRO A 2 -2.53 -3.90 -7.80
C PRO A 2 -2.02 -2.50 -8.18
N ALA A 3 -2.75 -1.78 -9.05
CA ALA A 3 -2.41 -0.40 -9.41
C ALA A 3 -2.44 0.56 -8.19
N ALA A 4 -3.41 0.40 -7.29
CA ALA A 4 -3.48 1.16 -6.05
C ALA A 4 -2.26 0.89 -5.14
N VAL A 5 -1.80 -0.35 -5.06
CA VAL A 5 -0.58 -0.68 -4.29
C VAL A 5 0.65 0.00 -4.91
N LEU A 6 0.84 -0.10 -6.23
CA LEU A 6 1.97 0.51 -6.92
C LEU A 6 1.97 2.05 -6.82
N LEU A 7 0.79 2.68 -6.88
CA LEU A 7 0.66 4.12 -6.75
C LEU A 7 0.79 4.62 -5.30
N GLY A 8 0.51 3.77 -4.31
CA GLY A 8 0.65 4.12 -2.90
C GLY A 8 2.10 4.17 -2.44
N VAL A 9 2.93 3.24 -2.91
CA VAL A 9 4.34 3.08 -2.51
C VAL A 9 5.17 4.39 -2.52
N PRO A 10 5.09 5.26 -3.56
CA PRO A 10 5.90 6.47 -3.63
C PRO A 10 5.41 7.62 -2.74
N MET A 11 4.16 7.59 -2.28
CA MET A 11 3.51 8.74 -1.68
C MET A 11 3.92 9.04 -0.23
N TYR A 12 4.72 8.16 0.40
CA TYR A 12 5.26 8.27 1.78
C TYR A 12 4.49 9.25 2.66
N SER A 13 3.37 8.78 3.21
CA SER A 13 2.52 9.60 4.06
C SER A 13 2.13 8.83 5.31
N ASN A 14 1.72 9.55 6.35
CA ASN A 14 1.24 8.93 7.57
C ASN A 14 -0.20 8.40 7.39
N ALA A 15 -0.57 7.45 8.24
CA ALA A 15 -1.90 6.81 8.17
C ALA A 15 -3.05 7.81 8.37
N ALA A 16 -2.86 8.88 9.16
CA ALA A 16 -3.89 9.89 9.38
C ALA A 16 -4.08 10.81 8.16
N GLY A 17 -2.98 11.18 7.50
CA GLY A 17 -2.95 12.14 6.40
C GLY A 17 -3.45 11.57 5.08
N ILE A 18 -3.50 10.24 4.94
CA ILE A 18 -4.04 9.57 3.75
C ILE A 18 -5.56 9.36 3.83
N ILE A 19 -6.18 9.51 5.01
CA ILE A 19 -7.64 9.34 5.21
C ILE A 19 -8.46 10.24 4.25
N PRO A 20 -8.20 11.56 4.13
CA PRO A 20 -9.01 12.41 3.24
C PRO A 20 -8.89 12.01 1.78
N ILE A 21 -7.71 11.52 1.36
CA ILE A 21 -7.47 11.06 -0.02
C ILE A 21 -8.27 9.78 -0.28
N VAL A 22 -8.27 8.83 0.66
CA VAL A 22 -9.05 7.59 0.58
C VAL A 22 -10.54 7.89 0.53
N GLN A 23 -11.03 8.80 1.36
CA GLN A 23 -12.43 9.24 1.36
C GLN A 23 -12.82 9.84 0.01
N ALA A 24 -12.00 10.77 -0.52
CA ALA A 24 -12.24 11.37 -1.83
C ALA A 24 -12.24 10.33 -2.96
N LEU A 25 -11.35 9.32 -2.90
CA LEU A 25 -11.32 8.23 -3.87
C LEU A 25 -12.59 7.38 -3.80
N MET A 26 -13.07 7.06 -2.59
CA MET A 26 -14.30 6.31 -2.40
C MET A 26 -15.53 7.11 -2.89
N GLU A 27 -15.58 8.42 -2.64
CA GLU A 27 -16.63 9.30 -3.18
C GLU A 27 -16.62 9.36 -4.71
N LYS A 28 -15.45 9.18 -5.34
CA LYS A 28 -15.29 9.07 -6.80
C LYS A 28 -15.57 7.66 -7.33
N GLY A 29 -16.06 6.75 -6.49
CA GLY A 29 -16.46 5.40 -6.90
C GLY A 29 -15.35 4.34 -6.82
N ALA A 30 -14.22 4.64 -6.17
CA ALA A 30 -13.23 3.59 -5.90
C ALA A 30 -13.81 2.56 -4.92
N ALA A 31 -13.65 1.28 -5.25
CA ALA A 31 -14.05 0.19 -4.38
C ALA A 31 -13.30 0.26 -3.02
N LEU A 32 -14.01 -0.02 -1.93
CA LEU A 32 -13.52 0.12 -0.57
C LEU A 32 -12.20 -0.64 -0.35
N GLY A 33 -12.14 -1.91 -0.75
CA GLY A 33 -10.92 -2.72 -0.63
C GLY A 33 -9.75 -2.20 -1.47
N THR A 34 -10.02 -1.57 -2.62
CA THR A 34 -8.98 -0.90 -3.42
C THR A 34 -8.46 0.36 -2.74
N ALA A 35 -9.34 1.14 -2.11
CA ALA A 35 -8.96 2.35 -1.39
C ALA A 35 -8.19 2.02 -0.09
N LEU A 36 -8.58 0.97 0.63
CA LEU A 36 -7.83 0.44 1.77
C LEU A 36 -6.46 -0.13 1.35
N ALA A 37 -6.39 -0.86 0.23
CA ALA A 37 -5.11 -1.38 -0.27
C ALA A 37 -4.14 -0.25 -0.63
N PHE A 38 -4.66 0.86 -1.19
CA PHE A 38 -3.86 2.07 -1.42
C PHE A 38 -3.32 2.62 -0.09
N MET A 39 -4.17 2.82 0.92
CA MET A 39 -3.76 3.29 2.25
C MET A 39 -2.68 2.39 2.89
N MET A 40 -2.88 1.07 2.86
CA MET A 40 -1.91 0.12 3.42
C MET A 40 -0.57 0.18 2.68
N ALA A 41 -0.57 0.36 1.36
CA ALA A 41 0.66 0.48 0.57
C ALA A 41 1.41 1.79 0.85
N VAL A 42 0.69 2.90 0.99
CA VAL A 42 1.27 4.22 1.34
C VAL A 42 1.99 4.15 2.69
N VAL A 43 1.41 3.45 3.66
CA VAL A 43 1.94 3.37 5.03
C VAL A 43 2.99 2.27 5.18
N GLY A 44 2.79 1.10 4.57
CA GLY A 44 3.59 -0.11 4.82
C GLY A 44 4.69 -0.41 3.80
N LEU A 45 4.69 0.28 2.65
CA LEU A 45 5.70 0.10 1.60
C LEU A 45 6.20 1.45 1.12
N SER A 46 6.82 2.22 2.00
CA SER A 46 7.28 3.56 1.63
C SER A 46 8.71 3.59 1.12
N LEU A 47 9.01 4.56 0.23
CA LEU A 47 10.37 4.84 -0.25
C LEU A 47 11.42 5.00 0.87
N PRO A 48 11.21 5.81 1.92
CA PRO A 48 12.20 5.96 2.99
C PRO A 48 12.41 4.68 3.79
N GLU A 49 11.40 3.83 3.97
CA GLU A 49 11.60 2.50 4.59
C GLU A 49 12.54 1.65 3.75
N VAL A 50 12.37 1.62 2.43
CA VAL A 50 13.29 0.92 1.52
C VAL A 50 14.71 1.47 1.63
N ILE A 51 14.86 2.80 1.73
CA ILE A 51 16.16 3.46 1.91
C ILE A 51 16.79 3.10 3.27
N ILE A 52 16.01 3.07 4.34
CA ILE A 52 16.49 2.71 5.69
C ILE A 52 16.87 1.23 5.73
N LEU A 53 16.00 0.34 5.23
CA LEU A 53 16.26 -1.10 5.15
C LEU A 53 17.49 -1.38 4.29
N ARG A 54 17.78 -0.57 3.28
CA ARG A 54 18.99 -0.73 2.47
C ARG A 54 20.29 -0.54 3.23
N LYS A 55 20.28 0.20 4.35
CA LYS A 55 21.46 0.36 5.20
C LYS A 55 21.80 -0.90 6.00
N VAL A 56 20.84 -1.81 6.19
CA VAL A 56 20.98 -3.01 7.03
C VAL A 56 20.74 -4.32 6.29
N LEU A 57 20.00 -4.31 5.18
CA LEU A 57 19.62 -5.48 4.39
C LEU A 57 20.24 -5.47 2.99
N LYS A 58 20.46 -6.67 2.45
CA LYS A 58 20.83 -6.88 1.05
C LYS A 58 19.62 -6.62 0.14
N TRP A 59 19.87 -6.17 -1.09
CA TRP A 59 18.82 -5.90 -2.08
C TRP A 59 17.86 -7.09 -2.28
N GLN A 60 18.35 -8.33 -2.20
CA GLN A 60 17.49 -9.52 -2.30
C GLN A 60 16.44 -9.58 -1.19
N LEU A 61 16.81 -9.26 0.06
CA LEU A 61 15.91 -9.32 1.21
C LEU A 61 14.85 -8.22 1.16
N ILE A 62 15.23 -7.03 0.64
CA ILE A 62 14.28 -5.94 0.40
C ILE A 62 13.26 -6.35 -0.66
N GLY A 63 13.69 -6.99 -1.75
CA GLY A 63 12.78 -7.52 -2.75
C GLY A 63 11.78 -8.53 -2.17
N VAL A 64 12.24 -9.43 -1.30
CA VAL A 64 11.36 -10.38 -0.60
C VAL A 64 10.39 -9.65 0.34
N PHE A 65 10.86 -8.69 1.14
CA PHE A 65 10.01 -7.90 2.04
C PHE A 65 8.89 -7.18 1.26
N VAL A 66 9.27 -6.42 0.22
CA VAL A 66 8.32 -5.68 -0.61
C VAL A 66 7.35 -6.64 -1.29
N GLY A 67 7.84 -7.76 -1.83
CA GLY A 67 7.02 -8.76 -2.49
C GLY A 67 5.98 -9.39 -1.56
N VAL A 68 6.39 -9.81 -0.36
CA VAL A 68 5.50 -10.44 0.63
C VAL A 68 4.43 -9.46 1.10
N VAL A 69 4.83 -8.24 1.47
CA VAL A 69 3.90 -7.22 1.97
C VAL A 69 2.95 -6.77 0.85
N ALA A 70 3.46 -6.51 -0.36
CA ALA A 70 2.62 -6.12 -1.50
C ALA A 70 1.60 -7.20 -1.84
N THR A 71 2.02 -8.47 -1.84
CA THR A 71 1.13 -9.61 -2.08
C THR A 71 0.04 -9.69 -1.00
N GLY A 72 0.41 -9.53 0.28
CA GLY A 72 -0.55 -9.49 1.39
C GLY A 72 -1.58 -8.36 1.23
N ILE A 73 -1.13 -7.15 0.89
CA ILE A 73 -2.02 -5.99 0.67
C ILE A 73 -2.97 -6.26 -0.51
N ILE A 74 -2.47 -6.84 -1.61
CA ILE A 74 -3.30 -7.17 -2.78
C ILE A 74 -4.36 -8.19 -2.41
N ILE A 75 -3.99 -9.27 -1.71
CA ILE A 75 -4.92 -10.32 -1.28
C ILE A 75 -6.01 -9.71 -0.39
N ILE A 76 -5.62 -8.94 0.63
CA ILE A 76 -6.57 -8.29 1.54
C ILE A 76 -7.49 -7.34 0.77
N GLY A 77 -6.95 -6.50 -0.12
CA GLY A 77 -7.76 -5.58 -0.92
C GLY A 77 -8.79 -6.29 -1.81
N TYR A 78 -8.43 -7.45 -2.38
CA TYR A 78 -9.39 -8.27 -3.12
C TYR A 78 -10.42 -8.93 -2.21
N LEU A 79 -10.02 -9.44 -1.05
CA LEU A 79 -10.97 -10.00 -0.07
C LEU A 79 -11.99 -8.95 0.36
N PHE A 80 -11.54 -7.74 0.69
CA PHE A 80 -12.46 -6.66 1.04
C PHE A 80 -13.43 -6.32 -0.09
N ASN A 81 -12.96 -6.18 -1.34
CA ASN A 81 -13.86 -5.94 -2.47
C ASN A 81 -14.84 -7.10 -2.75
N ALA A 82 -14.51 -8.33 -2.33
CA ALA A 82 -15.35 -9.49 -2.56
C ALA A 82 -16.42 -9.69 -1.48
N PHE A 83 -16.13 -9.29 -0.24
CA PHE A 83 -17.02 -9.49 0.91
C PHE A 83 -17.76 -8.23 1.37
N LEU A 84 -17.29 -7.04 0.99
CA LEU A 84 -17.80 -5.74 1.43
C LEU A 84 -18.00 -4.79 0.25
#